data_AF-A0A951IA68-F1
#
_entry.id   AF-A0A951IA68-F1
#
_cell.length_a   1.000
_cell.length_b   1.000
_cell.length_c   1.000
_cell.angle_alpha   90.00
_cell.angle_beta   90.00
_cell.angle_gamma   90.00
#
_symmetry.space_group_name_H-M   'P 1'
#
loop_
_entity.id
_entity.type
_entity.pdbx_description
1 polymer ?
#
loop_
_entity_poly.entity_id
_entity_poly.type
_entity_poly.pdbx_seq_one_letter_code
_entity_poly.pdbx_strand_id
1 'polypeptide(L)'
;MAVFLAIVVAFMGCQKEFSVENGAFGGVAQGELVDSLGYCKNITVSGTYKVDTPMTASNYVTVNVNFTSAGKYKIYTDTVNGMWFLDSGFVVSAGQQSVKLKGKGTPILAKQSDFAVFFGNNLCAFSIIPSGSGGSSGGGGTTGNTDYFPTTAGSSWVYQYSPKLGTVDTFTVRVANTTVQVTGDPLVYSQFGTQMKDTFYFAKSSSGDFYALSTVDFDYTLVFDSIPNYFISYPFLKPNANVGDTWETAEYGKVKVVGVNSSEVGMAKAVFTIITKNTVPYTIGGKTYDNVINVKRDIMFKPDNGTYRVLLSGNSYYAKGYGLIDQVLGTSPNTQAVSLYKTPTIK
;
A
#
# COMPACT_ATOMS: atom_id res chain seq x y z
N MET A 1 -42.66 70.56 -54.56
CA MET A 1 -42.49 70.00 -53.20
C MET A 1 -42.21 68.52 -53.37
N ALA A 2 -40.93 68.14 -53.45
CA ALA A 2 -40.50 66.76 -53.65
C ALA A 2 -39.58 66.41 -52.46
N VAL A 3 -40.03 65.50 -51.61
CA VAL A 3 -39.30 65.08 -50.41
C VAL A 3 -38.54 63.81 -50.75
N PHE A 4 -37.21 63.93 -50.78
CA PHE A 4 -36.28 62.81 -50.83
C PHE A 4 -36.26 62.11 -49.46
N LEU A 5 -36.51 60.81 -49.42
CA LEU A 5 -36.28 59.97 -48.24
C LEU A 5 -35.08 59.05 -48.52
N ALA A 6 -33.90 59.50 -48.09
CA ALA A 6 -32.70 58.68 -48.11
C ALA A 6 -32.65 57.84 -46.83
N ILE A 7 -32.70 56.52 -46.97
CA ILE A 7 -32.53 55.57 -45.86
C ILE A 7 -31.04 55.39 -45.62
N VAL A 8 -30.55 55.94 -44.51
CA VAL A 8 -29.17 55.76 -44.02
C VAL A 8 -29.15 54.51 -43.13
N VAL A 9 -28.51 53.45 -43.60
CA VAL A 9 -28.25 52.24 -42.81
C VAL A 9 -27.00 52.49 -41.96
N ALA A 10 -27.18 52.66 -40.65
CA ALA A 10 -26.08 52.78 -39.69
C ALA A 10 -25.52 51.39 -39.36
N PHE A 11 -24.30 51.11 -39.81
CA PHE A 11 -23.53 49.95 -39.36
C PHE A 11 -23.09 50.17 -37.90
N MET A 12 -23.77 49.53 -36.95
CA MET A 12 -23.25 49.34 -35.59
C MET A 12 -22.12 48.31 -35.63
N GLY A 13 -20.90 48.76 -35.91
CA GLY A 13 -19.70 48.00 -35.61
C GLY A 13 -19.41 48.07 -34.11
N CYS A 14 -19.17 46.93 -33.46
CA CYS A 14 -18.60 46.89 -32.13
C CYS A 14 -17.19 47.52 -32.19
N GLN A 15 -17.04 48.75 -31.67
CA GLN A 15 -15.70 49.27 -31.41
C GLN A 15 -15.10 48.52 -30.23
N LYS A 16 -13.89 48.00 -30.41
CA LYS A 16 -13.13 47.32 -29.36
C LYS A 16 -12.63 48.39 -28.41
N GLU A 17 -13.29 48.53 -27.26
CA GLU A 17 -12.88 49.40 -26.16
C GLU A 17 -11.48 48.99 -25.68
N PHE A 18 -10.49 49.87 -25.85
CA PHE A 18 -9.18 49.72 -25.21
C PHE A 18 -9.31 50.25 -23.77
N SER A 19 -9.37 49.35 -22.80
CA SER A 19 -9.29 49.71 -21.39
C SER A 19 -7.91 50.34 -21.12
N VAL A 20 -7.91 51.60 -20.66
CA VAL A 20 -6.72 52.26 -20.13
C VAL A 20 -6.40 51.61 -18.77
N GLU A 21 -5.47 50.65 -18.76
CA GLU A 21 -5.00 50.04 -17.52
C GLU A 21 -4.12 51.05 -16.75
N ASN A 22 -4.75 51.82 -15.87
CA ASN A 22 -4.04 52.61 -14.85
C ASN A 22 -3.32 51.66 -13.87
N GLY A 23 -2.15 51.15 -14.27
CA GLY A 23 -0.94 51.02 -13.46
C GLY A 23 -0.91 50.13 -12.21
N ALA A 24 -2.01 49.54 -11.74
CA ALA A 24 -1.99 48.72 -10.50
C ALA A 24 -1.62 47.24 -10.73
N PHE A 25 -1.65 46.76 -11.98
CA PHE A 25 -1.48 45.34 -12.34
C PHE A 25 -0.26 45.04 -13.23
N GLY A 26 0.58 46.05 -13.50
CA GLY A 26 1.80 45.90 -14.31
C GLY A 26 3.02 45.42 -13.52
N GLY A 27 2.99 45.49 -12.18
CA GLY A 27 4.08 45.07 -11.31
C GLY A 27 4.18 43.56 -11.12
N VAL A 28 5.35 43.08 -10.70
CA VAL A 28 5.56 41.70 -10.23
C VAL A 28 5.27 41.67 -8.74
N ALA A 29 4.42 40.74 -8.30
CA ALA A 29 4.16 40.51 -6.88
C ALA A 29 5.44 40.01 -6.19
N GLN A 30 5.78 40.61 -5.06
CA GLN A 30 6.85 40.19 -4.17
C GLN A 30 6.27 39.48 -2.95
N GLY A 31 7.05 38.62 -2.31
CA GLY A 31 6.64 37.93 -1.10
C GLY A 31 7.60 36.82 -0.71
N GLU A 32 7.24 36.08 0.32
CA GLU A 32 8.07 35.04 0.94
C GLU A 32 7.31 33.72 1.08
N LEU A 33 8.01 32.61 0.82
CA LEU A 33 7.54 31.23 1.06
C LEU A 33 7.94 30.70 2.44
N VAL A 34 8.83 31.42 3.12
CA VAL A 34 9.39 31.06 4.42
C VAL A 34 8.83 31.95 5.52
N ASP A 35 8.91 31.49 6.76
CA ASP A 35 8.69 32.32 7.94
C ASP A 35 9.93 33.17 8.28
N SER A 36 9.85 33.96 9.36
CA SER A 36 10.93 34.84 9.81
C SER A 36 12.20 34.10 10.25
N LEU A 37 12.14 32.77 10.42
CA LEU A 37 13.26 31.91 10.79
C LEU A 37 13.82 31.15 9.57
N GLY A 38 13.26 31.36 8.37
CA GLY A 38 13.70 30.70 7.14
C GLY A 38 13.09 29.31 6.94
N TYR A 39 12.14 28.88 7.77
CA TYR A 39 11.44 27.60 7.57
C TYR A 39 10.31 27.76 6.57
N CYS A 40 10.12 26.75 5.74
CA CYS A 40 9.01 26.75 4.79
C CYS A 40 7.66 26.79 5.48
N LYS A 41 6.83 27.75 5.06
CA LYS A 41 5.43 27.78 5.48
C LYS A 41 4.72 26.53 4.99
N ASN A 42 3.70 26.09 5.74
CA ASN A 42 2.96 24.85 5.46
C ASN A 42 2.63 24.68 3.97
N ILE A 43 3.24 23.65 3.36
CA ILE A 43 2.92 23.16 2.03
C ILE A 43 2.06 21.91 2.20
N THR A 44 0.94 21.84 1.50
CA THR A 44 0.03 20.69 1.56
C THR A 44 -0.10 20.07 0.18
N VAL A 45 0.30 18.80 0.08
CA VAL A 45 0.14 18.00 -1.13
C VAL A 45 -1.29 17.44 -1.18
N SER A 46 -1.96 17.55 -2.33
CA SER A 46 -3.32 17.07 -2.53
C SER A 46 -3.41 16.21 -3.79
N GLY A 47 -4.17 15.11 -3.69
CA GLY A 47 -4.39 14.16 -4.76
C GLY A 47 -3.51 12.91 -4.65
N THR A 48 -3.82 11.92 -5.49
CA THR A 48 -3.08 10.66 -5.55
C THR A 48 -2.18 10.65 -6.77
N TYR A 49 -0.88 10.51 -6.55
CA TYR A 49 0.13 10.50 -7.61
C TYR A 49 0.47 9.04 -7.91
N LYS A 50 0.33 8.62 -9.17
CA LYS A 50 0.56 7.22 -9.57
C LYS A 50 1.51 7.16 -10.76
N VAL A 51 2.45 6.23 -10.73
CA VAL A 51 3.36 5.97 -11.85
C VAL A 51 2.55 5.67 -13.12
N ASP A 52 3.04 6.14 -14.25
CA ASP A 52 2.44 6.02 -15.58
C ASP A 52 1.01 6.59 -15.70
N THR A 53 0.50 7.31 -14.69
CA THR A 53 -0.80 7.98 -14.74
C THR A 53 -0.63 9.49 -14.86
N PRO A 54 -1.08 10.11 -15.96
CA PRO A 54 -1.06 11.56 -16.09
C PRO A 54 -1.84 12.23 -14.96
N MET A 55 -1.24 13.25 -14.37
CA MET A 55 -1.88 14.01 -13.29
C MET A 55 -3.13 14.76 -13.78
N THR A 56 -4.12 14.84 -12.91
CA THR A 56 -5.42 15.49 -13.16
C THR A 56 -5.54 16.81 -12.39
N ALA A 57 -6.67 17.51 -12.51
CA ALA A 57 -6.94 18.71 -11.71
C ALA A 57 -7.04 18.46 -10.19
N SER A 58 -7.18 17.20 -9.77
CA SER A 58 -7.16 16.80 -8.35
C SER A 58 -5.75 16.67 -7.78
N ASN A 59 -4.71 16.65 -8.63
CA ASN A 59 -3.31 16.63 -8.24
C ASN A 59 -2.78 18.07 -8.17
N TYR A 60 -2.58 18.59 -6.97
CA TYR A 60 -2.12 19.95 -6.76
C TYR A 60 -1.42 20.09 -5.42
N VAL A 61 -0.65 21.16 -5.28
CA VAL A 61 0.05 21.50 -4.05
C VAL A 61 -0.40 22.89 -3.62
N THR A 62 -0.86 23.01 -2.38
CA THR A 62 -1.22 24.31 -1.80
C THR A 62 -0.01 24.86 -1.07
N VAL A 63 0.43 26.06 -1.45
CA VAL A 63 1.53 26.78 -0.82
C VAL A 63 1.02 28.04 -0.14
N ASN A 64 1.50 28.32 1.07
CA ASN A 64 1.16 29.55 1.78
C ASN A 64 2.24 30.61 1.51
N VAL A 65 1.84 31.72 0.89
CA VAL A 65 2.72 32.83 0.51
C VAL A 65 2.36 34.04 1.34
N ASN A 66 3.35 34.76 1.86
CA ASN A 66 3.14 36.09 2.40
C ASN A 66 3.52 37.12 1.34
N PHE A 67 2.53 37.67 0.63
CA PHE A 67 2.77 38.69 -0.38
C PHE A 67 3.08 40.03 0.29
N THR A 68 4.14 40.70 -0.15
CA THR A 68 4.56 42.02 0.32
C THR A 68 4.20 43.13 -0.67
N SER A 69 3.88 42.78 -1.92
CA SER A 69 3.37 43.74 -2.92
C SER A 69 2.31 43.11 -3.83
N ALA A 70 1.36 43.94 -4.29
CA ALA A 70 0.44 43.57 -5.35
C ALA A 70 1.18 43.39 -6.70
N GLY A 71 0.63 42.59 -7.60
CA GLY A 71 1.19 42.35 -8.93
C GLY A 71 0.96 40.95 -9.46
N LYS A 72 1.58 40.64 -10.59
CA LYS A 72 1.54 39.29 -11.18
C LYS A 72 2.52 38.37 -10.46
N TYR A 73 2.11 37.15 -10.17
CA TYR A 73 3.00 36.11 -9.63
C TYR A 73 3.08 34.92 -10.59
N LYS A 74 4.19 34.19 -10.45
CA LYS A 74 4.35 32.84 -10.99
C LYS A 74 5.09 32.03 -9.93
N ILE A 75 4.47 30.95 -9.48
CA ILE A 75 5.04 30.03 -8.51
C ILE A 75 5.09 28.66 -9.18
N TYR A 76 6.25 28.00 -9.14
CA TYR A 76 6.45 26.75 -9.85
C TYR A 76 7.46 25.87 -9.14
N THR A 77 7.50 24.60 -9.52
CA THR A 77 8.54 23.66 -9.10
C THR A 77 9.51 23.31 -10.22
N ASP A 78 10.63 22.71 -9.86
CA ASP A 78 11.39 21.90 -10.78
C ASP A 78 10.58 20.68 -11.28
N THR A 79 11.10 20.02 -12.31
CA THR A 79 10.54 18.77 -12.82
C THR A 79 11.29 17.60 -12.23
N VAL A 80 10.60 16.83 -11.38
CA VAL A 80 11.19 15.67 -10.71
C VAL A 80 10.31 14.46 -10.98
N ASN A 81 10.95 13.37 -11.38
CA ASN A 81 10.27 12.10 -11.62
C ASN A 81 9.07 12.21 -12.60
N GLY A 82 9.18 13.09 -13.61
CA GLY A 82 8.15 13.32 -14.63
C GLY A 82 6.96 14.19 -14.19
N MET A 83 7.00 14.76 -12.98
CA MET A 83 5.98 15.66 -12.45
C MET A 83 6.54 17.07 -12.25
N TRP A 84 5.69 18.08 -12.34
CA TRP A 84 5.97 19.46 -11.91
C TRP A 84 4.67 20.18 -11.53
N PHE A 85 4.77 21.25 -10.75
CA PHE A 85 3.63 22.03 -10.27
C PHE A 85 3.81 23.49 -10.62
N LEU A 86 2.74 24.17 -11.04
CA LEU A 86 2.80 25.60 -11.30
C LEU A 86 1.44 26.27 -11.13
N ASP A 87 1.49 27.55 -10.77
CA ASP A 87 0.37 28.48 -10.89
C ASP A 87 0.89 29.89 -11.21
N SER A 88 0.03 30.70 -11.82
CA SER A 88 0.29 32.12 -12.07
C SER A 88 -0.99 32.91 -11.99
N GLY A 89 -0.92 34.09 -11.41
CA GLY A 89 -2.10 34.93 -11.22
C GLY A 89 -1.72 36.35 -10.82
N PHE A 90 -2.66 37.02 -10.17
CA PHE A 90 -2.51 38.40 -9.71
C PHE A 90 -2.89 38.48 -8.24
N VAL A 91 -2.11 39.24 -7.47
CA VAL A 91 -2.42 39.62 -6.09
C VAL A 91 -2.76 41.09 -6.07
N VAL A 92 -3.90 41.44 -5.46
CA VAL A 92 -4.41 42.81 -5.38
C VAL A 92 -3.97 43.55 -4.11
N SER A 93 -3.51 42.83 -3.09
CA SER A 93 -3.09 43.39 -1.81
C SER A 93 -2.07 42.49 -1.10
N ALA A 94 -1.14 43.08 -0.34
CA ALA A 94 -0.23 42.33 0.51
C ALA A 94 -0.97 41.50 1.58
N GLY A 95 -0.32 40.45 2.08
CA GLY A 95 -0.82 39.57 3.13
C GLY A 95 -0.63 38.08 2.83
N GLN A 96 -1.01 37.24 3.80
CA GLN A 96 -0.93 35.80 3.67
C GLN A 96 -2.05 35.27 2.76
N GLN A 97 -1.67 34.50 1.75
CA GLN A 97 -2.60 33.85 0.83
C GLN A 97 -2.16 32.41 0.54
N SER A 98 -3.12 31.52 0.35
CA SER A 98 -2.88 30.16 -0.11
C SER A 98 -3.00 30.08 -1.63
N VAL A 99 -1.92 29.67 -2.31
CA VAL A 99 -1.87 29.52 -3.76
C VAL A 99 -1.88 28.03 -4.11
N LYS A 100 -2.73 27.65 -5.06
CA LYS A 100 -2.90 26.25 -5.50
C LYS A 100 -2.09 25.99 -6.77
N LEU A 101 -0.94 25.34 -6.64
CA LEU A 101 -0.08 24.93 -7.74
C LEU A 101 -0.63 23.67 -8.40
N LYS A 102 -1.05 23.77 -9.67
CA LYS A 102 -1.62 22.63 -10.41
C LYS A 102 -0.51 21.68 -10.85
N GLY A 103 -0.67 20.39 -10.57
CA GLY A 103 0.23 19.34 -11.02
C GLY A 103 0.11 19.06 -12.52
N LYS A 104 1.25 18.84 -13.18
CA LYS A 104 1.41 18.50 -14.59
C LYS A 104 2.48 17.43 -14.81
N GLY A 105 2.27 16.59 -15.80
CA GLY A 105 3.15 15.46 -16.11
C GLY A 105 2.63 14.12 -15.61
N THR A 106 3.49 13.10 -15.71
CA THR A 106 3.20 11.70 -15.42
C THR A 106 4.33 11.16 -14.54
N PRO A 107 4.05 10.68 -13.32
CA PRO A 107 5.09 10.12 -12.47
C PRO A 107 5.76 8.91 -13.13
N ILE A 108 7.09 8.81 -13.09
CA ILE A 108 7.87 7.78 -13.82
C ILE A 108 8.25 6.59 -12.93
N LEU A 109 8.64 6.85 -11.67
CA LEU A 109 9.10 5.83 -10.72
C LEU A 109 8.36 5.92 -9.39
N ALA A 110 8.12 4.78 -8.74
CA ALA A 110 7.44 4.70 -7.44
C ALA A 110 8.44 4.97 -6.31
N LYS A 111 9.07 6.15 -6.35
CA LYS A 111 10.10 6.59 -5.39
C LYS A 111 9.78 7.99 -4.88
N GLN A 112 10.28 8.31 -3.69
CA GLN A 112 10.21 9.67 -3.15
C GLN A 112 10.80 10.66 -4.16
N SER A 113 10.03 11.71 -4.42
CA SER A 113 10.33 12.80 -5.35
C SER A 113 10.27 14.09 -4.55
N ASP A 114 11.43 14.67 -4.28
CA ASP A 114 11.56 15.93 -3.54
C ASP A 114 11.55 17.09 -4.55
N PHE A 115 10.63 18.03 -4.35
CA PHE A 115 10.40 19.17 -5.23
C PHE A 115 10.91 20.45 -4.60
N ALA A 116 11.55 21.28 -5.41
CA ALA A 116 11.91 22.66 -5.07
C ALA A 116 10.83 23.61 -5.60
N VAL A 117 10.14 24.35 -4.73
CA VAL A 117 9.18 25.42 -5.03
C VAL A 117 9.90 26.76 -5.12
N PHE A 118 9.70 27.47 -6.22
CA PHE A 118 10.31 28.75 -6.51
C PHE A 118 9.26 29.87 -6.56
N PHE A 119 9.53 30.96 -5.83
CA PHE A 119 8.82 32.23 -5.95
C PHE A 119 9.79 33.41 -5.73
N GLY A 120 10.11 34.14 -6.80
CA GLY A 120 11.16 35.15 -6.75
C GLY A 120 12.50 34.52 -6.36
N ASN A 121 13.13 35.04 -5.31
CA ASN A 121 14.37 34.49 -4.74
C ASN A 121 14.14 33.46 -3.61
N ASN A 122 12.88 33.12 -3.32
CA ASN A 122 12.54 32.17 -2.26
C ASN A 122 12.49 30.74 -2.80
N LEU A 123 12.98 29.82 -1.98
CA LEU A 123 12.99 28.39 -2.23
C LEU A 123 12.34 27.66 -1.05
N CYS A 124 11.43 26.74 -1.36
CA CYS A 124 10.90 25.78 -0.39
C CYS A 124 10.86 24.37 -0.93
N ALA A 125 10.72 23.37 -0.06
CA ALA A 125 10.70 21.99 -0.49
C ALA A 125 9.49 21.22 0.04
N PHE A 126 9.01 20.26 -0.75
CA PHE A 126 8.05 19.24 -0.32
C PHE A 126 8.33 17.92 -1.04
N SER A 127 7.82 16.82 -0.50
CA SER A 127 8.03 15.49 -1.06
C SER A 127 6.71 14.85 -1.50
N ILE A 128 6.75 14.14 -2.62
CA ILE A 128 5.67 13.27 -3.10
C ILE A 128 6.24 11.88 -3.33
N ILE A 129 5.52 10.85 -2.90
CA ILE A 129 5.85 9.45 -3.21
C ILE A 129 4.75 8.91 -4.13
N PRO A 130 4.95 8.86 -5.46
CA PRO A 130 3.98 8.28 -6.37
C PRO A 130 3.81 6.79 -6.09
N SER A 131 2.57 6.30 -6.03
CA SER A 131 2.29 4.88 -5.95
C SER A 131 2.62 4.18 -7.28
N GLY A 132 3.01 2.90 -7.25
CA GLY A 132 3.33 2.10 -8.46
C GLY A 132 2.26 2.12 -9.56
N SER A 133 2.66 1.72 -10.78
CA SER A 133 1.97 2.19 -11.98
C SER A 133 0.53 1.73 -12.12
N GLY A 134 -0.32 2.72 -12.37
CA GLY A 134 -1.76 2.57 -12.50
C GLY A 134 -2.15 2.48 -13.96
N GLY A 135 -2.11 1.28 -14.54
CA GLY A 135 -2.98 0.97 -15.68
C GLY A 135 -4.43 1.07 -15.21
N SER A 136 -5.13 2.14 -15.59
CA SER A 136 -6.54 2.32 -15.26
C SER A 136 -7.42 1.53 -16.22
N SER A 137 -8.09 0.52 -15.70
CA SER A 137 -9.49 0.25 -16.03
C SER A 137 -10.23 0.04 -14.71
N GLY A 138 -11.40 0.66 -14.57
CA GLY A 138 -12.34 0.25 -13.54
C GLY A 138 -12.65 -1.25 -13.66
N GLY A 139 -12.90 -1.90 -12.53
CA GLY A 139 -13.29 -3.30 -12.47
C GLY A 139 -12.12 -4.26 -12.43
N GLY A 140 -11.91 -4.91 -11.27
CA GLY A 140 -10.84 -5.89 -11.11
C GLY A 140 -10.33 -6.09 -9.69
N GLY A 141 -10.78 -5.32 -8.70
CA GLY A 141 -11.35 -6.04 -7.57
C GLY A 141 -12.52 -6.79 -8.20
N THR A 142 -12.44 -8.11 -8.32
CA THR A 142 -13.67 -8.85 -8.52
C THR A 142 -14.58 -8.44 -7.38
N THR A 143 -15.73 -7.92 -7.78
CA THR A 143 -16.94 -7.81 -6.99
C THR A 143 -16.96 -8.88 -5.90
N GLY A 144 -16.81 -8.46 -4.65
CA GLY A 144 -17.31 -9.21 -3.50
C GLY A 144 -16.31 -9.89 -2.58
N ASN A 145 -15.02 -10.04 -2.92
CA ASN A 145 -14.11 -10.71 -1.98
C ASN A 145 -13.59 -9.76 -0.90
N THR A 146 -14.32 -9.73 0.22
CA THR A 146 -14.00 -8.98 1.43
C THR A 146 -13.26 -9.83 2.47
N ASP A 147 -12.60 -10.91 2.05
CA ASP A 147 -11.97 -11.84 2.99
C ASP A 147 -10.56 -11.44 3.37
N TYR A 148 -10.17 -11.81 4.58
CA TYR A 148 -8.80 -11.65 5.06
C TYR A 148 -7.82 -12.66 4.45
N PHE A 149 -8.33 -13.72 3.84
CA PHE A 149 -7.53 -14.70 3.10
C PHE A 149 -8.31 -15.25 1.91
N PRO A 150 -8.24 -14.59 0.74
CA PRO A 150 -8.93 -15.05 -0.47
C PRO A 150 -8.48 -16.44 -0.92
N THR A 151 -9.42 -17.34 -1.19
CA THR A 151 -9.17 -18.71 -1.70
C THR A 151 -9.75 -18.95 -3.09
N THR A 152 -10.19 -17.89 -3.78
CA THR A 152 -10.76 -18.00 -5.13
C THR A 152 -9.70 -18.43 -6.14
N ALA A 153 -10.01 -19.46 -6.93
CA ALA A 153 -9.14 -19.94 -7.99
C ALA A 153 -8.75 -18.83 -8.98
N GLY A 154 -7.49 -18.85 -9.42
CA GLY A 154 -6.92 -17.80 -10.28
C GLY A 154 -6.41 -16.56 -9.53
N SER A 155 -6.64 -16.44 -8.22
CA SER A 155 -5.98 -15.42 -7.40
C SER A 155 -4.47 -15.68 -7.30
N SER A 156 -3.66 -14.63 -7.15
CA SER A 156 -2.20 -14.75 -7.08
C SER A 156 -1.53 -13.65 -6.27
N TRP A 157 -0.45 -14.02 -5.59
CA TRP A 157 0.41 -13.15 -4.80
C TRP A 157 1.86 -13.26 -5.26
N VAL A 158 2.62 -12.18 -5.08
CA VAL A 158 4.09 -12.20 -5.22
C VAL A 158 4.68 -11.80 -3.88
N TYR A 159 5.41 -12.71 -3.25
CA TYR A 159 6.06 -12.51 -1.96
C TYR A 159 7.56 -12.32 -2.14
N GLN A 160 8.19 -11.71 -1.14
CA GLN A 160 9.63 -11.54 -1.02
C GLN A 160 10.11 -12.12 0.31
N TYR A 161 11.25 -12.81 0.29
CA TYR A 161 11.97 -13.18 1.50
C TYR A 161 12.87 -12.04 1.98
N SER A 162 12.81 -11.70 3.27
CA SER A 162 13.72 -10.72 3.90
C SER A 162 14.25 -11.24 5.24
N PRO A 163 15.55 -11.55 5.37
CA PRO A 163 16.56 -11.54 4.31
C PRO A 163 16.26 -12.58 3.22
N LYS A 164 16.96 -12.48 2.09
CA LYS A 164 16.81 -13.43 0.98
C LYS A 164 17.25 -14.83 1.41
N LEU A 165 16.52 -15.86 0.96
CA LEU A 165 16.88 -17.25 1.18
C LEU A 165 17.66 -17.77 -0.02
N GLY A 166 18.98 -17.93 0.15
CA GLY A 166 19.87 -18.33 -0.93
C GLY A 166 19.82 -17.33 -2.09
N THR A 167 19.46 -17.80 -3.29
CA THR A 167 19.29 -16.95 -4.49
C THR A 167 17.84 -16.46 -4.68
N VAL A 168 16.91 -16.91 -3.84
CA VAL A 168 15.49 -16.57 -3.98
C VAL A 168 15.21 -15.25 -3.26
N ASP A 169 14.89 -14.24 -4.07
CA ASP A 169 14.42 -12.94 -3.59
C ASP A 169 12.89 -12.95 -3.48
N THR A 170 12.21 -13.28 -4.59
CA THR A 170 10.75 -13.25 -4.68
C THR A 170 10.19 -14.54 -5.27
N PHE A 171 8.97 -14.90 -4.89
CA PHE A 171 8.25 -16.04 -5.45
C PHE A 171 6.76 -15.73 -5.67
N THR A 172 6.15 -16.41 -6.64
CA THR A 172 4.73 -16.27 -6.95
C THR A 172 3.94 -17.44 -6.38
N VAL A 173 2.80 -17.14 -5.75
CA VAL A 173 1.80 -18.11 -5.30
C VAL A 173 0.51 -17.92 -6.10
N ARG A 174 -0.12 -19.00 -6.54
CA ARG A 174 -1.38 -18.98 -7.29
C ARG A 174 -2.37 -19.98 -6.72
N VAL A 175 -3.64 -19.60 -6.66
CA VAL A 175 -4.73 -20.54 -6.37
C VAL A 175 -5.08 -21.31 -7.64
N ALA A 176 -5.00 -22.63 -7.59
CA ALA A 176 -5.38 -23.50 -8.69
C ALA A 176 -6.91 -23.66 -8.78
N ASN A 177 -7.40 -24.16 -9.92
CA ASN A 177 -8.79 -24.61 -10.10
C ASN A 177 -9.05 -25.98 -9.44
N THR A 178 -8.11 -26.48 -8.64
CA THR A 178 -8.16 -27.78 -7.99
C THR A 178 -8.43 -27.60 -6.50
N THR A 179 -9.27 -28.48 -5.95
CA THR A 179 -9.56 -28.53 -4.53
C THR A 179 -9.32 -29.94 -3.98
N VAL A 180 -9.11 -30.03 -2.67
CA VAL A 180 -8.98 -31.28 -1.92
C VAL A 180 -9.98 -31.27 -0.77
N GLN A 181 -10.59 -32.42 -0.50
CA GLN A 181 -11.42 -32.62 0.68
C GLN A 181 -10.92 -33.87 1.41
N VAL A 182 -10.66 -33.74 2.70
CA VAL A 182 -10.21 -34.85 3.54
C VAL A 182 -11.42 -35.64 4.01
N THR A 183 -11.34 -36.97 4.01
CA THR A 183 -12.42 -37.83 4.50
C THR A 183 -12.78 -37.49 5.93
N GLY A 184 -14.05 -37.15 6.17
CA GLY A 184 -14.57 -36.78 7.49
C GLY A 184 -14.36 -35.31 7.87
N ASP A 185 -13.66 -34.52 7.05
CA ASP A 185 -13.57 -33.06 7.20
C ASP A 185 -14.64 -32.39 6.32
N PRO A 186 -15.51 -31.52 6.88
CA PRO A 186 -16.49 -30.78 6.09
C PRO A 186 -15.87 -29.67 5.21
N LEU A 187 -14.58 -29.35 5.39
CA LEU A 187 -13.91 -28.28 4.65
C LEU A 187 -13.42 -28.73 3.27
N VAL A 188 -13.58 -27.84 2.29
CA VAL A 188 -12.99 -27.96 0.96
C VAL A 188 -11.80 -27.02 0.86
N TYR A 189 -10.61 -27.59 0.63
CA TYR A 189 -9.36 -26.85 0.58
C TYR A 189 -9.01 -26.49 -0.85
N SER A 190 -8.84 -25.19 -1.11
CA SER A 190 -8.25 -24.68 -2.34
C SER A 190 -6.76 -24.96 -2.35
N GLN A 191 -6.24 -25.43 -3.49
CA GLN A 191 -4.83 -25.67 -3.68
C GLN A 191 -4.09 -24.38 -4.08
N PHE A 192 -3.03 -24.05 -3.36
CA PHE A 192 -2.14 -22.93 -3.62
C PHE A 192 -0.80 -23.48 -4.09
N GLY A 193 -0.42 -23.20 -5.33
CA GLY A 193 0.84 -23.64 -5.92
C GLY A 193 1.87 -22.50 -5.94
N THR A 194 3.12 -22.82 -5.66
CA THR A 194 4.25 -21.92 -5.90
C THR A 194 4.92 -22.22 -7.24
N GLN A 195 5.62 -21.26 -7.83
CA GLN A 195 6.48 -21.51 -8.99
C GLN A 195 7.63 -22.50 -8.70
N MET A 196 7.90 -22.78 -7.43
CA MET A 196 8.90 -23.75 -6.95
C MET A 196 8.33 -25.17 -6.83
N LYS A 197 7.07 -25.39 -7.26
CA LYS A 197 6.32 -26.65 -7.21
C LYS A 197 5.89 -27.10 -5.82
N ASP A 198 6.01 -26.24 -4.82
CA ASP A 198 5.39 -26.47 -3.51
C ASP A 198 3.88 -26.27 -3.61
N THR A 199 3.16 -27.01 -2.77
CA THR A 199 1.71 -26.97 -2.72
C THR A 199 1.23 -26.79 -1.28
N PHE A 200 0.31 -25.85 -1.09
CA PHE A 200 -0.34 -25.54 0.17
C PHE A 200 -1.86 -25.65 0.01
N TYR A 201 -2.58 -25.88 1.10
CA TYR A 201 -4.01 -26.13 1.08
C TYR A 201 -4.72 -25.28 2.12
N PHE A 202 -5.63 -24.42 1.67
CA PHE A 202 -6.36 -23.50 2.55
C PHE A 202 -7.86 -23.55 2.29
N ALA A 203 -8.64 -23.46 3.36
CA ALA A 203 -10.09 -23.45 3.29
C ALA A 203 -10.66 -22.26 4.08
N LYS A 204 -11.89 -21.89 3.75
CA LYS A 204 -12.72 -20.99 4.55
C LYS A 204 -13.92 -21.79 5.03
N SER A 205 -14.13 -21.80 6.33
CA SER A 205 -15.31 -22.41 6.94
C SER A 205 -16.56 -21.56 6.75
N SER A 206 -17.74 -22.15 6.96
CA SER A 206 -19.02 -21.44 6.93
C SER A 206 -19.15 -20.37 8.02
N SER A 207 -18.42 -20.48 9.14
CA SER A 207 -18.35 -19.46 10.19
C SER A 207 -17.42 -18.28 9.84
N GLY A 208 -16.68 -18.37 8.74
CA GLY A 208 -15.74 -17.35 8.28
C GLY A 208 -14.32 -17.49 8.82
N ASP A 209 -14.02 -18.54 9.59
CA ASP A 209 -12.66 -18.87 10.00
C ASP A 209 -11.89 -19.52 8.85
N PHE A 210 -10.58 -19.25 8.77
CA PHE A 210 -9.70 -19.76 7.74
C PHE A 210 -8.81 -20.88 8.29
N TYR A 211 -8.72 -21.95 7.51
CA TYR A 211 -8.07 -23.20 7.86
C TYR A 211 -6.94 -23.53 6.90
N ALA A 212 -5.91 -24.18 7.42
CA ALA A 212 -4.84 -24.79 6.66
C ALA A 212 -4.93 -26.30 6.81
N LEU A 213 -4.67 -27.04 5.74
CA LEU A 213 -4.35 -28.46 5.76
C LEU A 213 -2.85 -28.57 5.50
N SER A 214 -2.06 -28.60 6.56
CA SER A 214 -0.61 -28.45 6.50
C SER A 214 0.11 -29.11 7.68
N THR A 215 1.43 -28.99 7.69
CA THR A 215 2.25 -29.08 8.91
C THR A 215 1.99 -27.87 9.80
N VAL A 216 2.57 -27.84 11.01
CA VAL A 216 2.51 -26.65 11.90
C VAL A 216 3.61 -25.61 11.62
N ASP A 217 4.35 -25.75 10.51
CA ASP A 217 5.32 -24.76 10.05
C ASP A 217 4.65 -23.42 9.75
N PHE A 218 5.46 -22.40 9.54
CA PHE A 218 5.01 -21.12 9.03
C PHE A 218 4.73 -21.20 7.52
N ASP A 219 3.75 -20.43 7.05
CA ASP A 219 3.36 -20.49 5.64
C ASP A 219 4.54 -20.03 4.76
N TYR A 220 4.89 -20.84 3.76
CA TYR A 220 6.05 -20.64 2.86
C TYR A 220 7.43 -20.61 3.54
N THR A 221 7.55 -21.04 4.80
CA THR A 221 8.85 -21.15 5.50
C THR A 221 8.93 -22.46 6.27
N LEU A 222 9.80 -23.37 5.83
CA LEU A 222 9.99 -24.67 6.45
C LEU A 222 10.92 -24.55 7.66
N VAL A 223 10.48 -25.05 8.82
CA VAL A 223 11.25 -25.05 10.08
C VAL A 223 11.78 -26.45 10.40
N PHE A 224 11.02 -27.49 10.07
CA PHE A 224 11.41 -28.88 10.36
C PHE A 224 12.27 -29.50 9.26
N ASP A 225 13.32 -30.22 9.66
CA ASP A 225 14.19 -30.98 8.75
C ASP A 225 13.56 -32.29 8.28
N SER A 226 12.61 -32.83 9.06
CA SER A 226 11.78 -33.95 8.64
C SER A 226 10.40 -33.87 9.29
N ILE A 227 9.39 -34.28 8.53
CA ILE A 227 7.99 -34.28 8.95
C ILE A 227 7.36 -35.66 8.73
N PRO A 228 6.28 -35.99 9.46
CA PRO A 228 5.42 -37.12 9.12
C PRO A 228 4.81 -36.98 7.71
N ASN A 229 4.46 -38.11 7.10
CA ASN A 229 3.82 -38.14 5.77
C ASN A 229 2.29 -37.97 5.83
N TYR A 230 1.82 -36.93 6.52
CA TYR A 230 0.41 -36.53 6.55
C TYR A 230 0.31 -35.07 6.97
N PHE A 231 -0.85 -34.44 6.74
CA PHE A 231 -1.14 -33.09 7.21
C PHE A 231 -2.28 -33.10 8.22
N ILE A 232 -2.36 -32.05 9.01
CA ILE A 232 -3.50 -31.81 9.92
C ILE A 232 -4.29 -30.59 9.46
N SER A 233 -5.60 -30.62 9.70
CA SER A 233 -6.46 -29.44 9.55
C SER A 233 -6.44 -28.62 10.83
N TYR A 234 -6.25 -27.31 10.71
CA TYR A 234 -6.38 -26.39 11.84
C TYR A 234 -6.76 -24.98 11.38
N PRO A 235 -7.50 -24.21 12.21
CA PRO A 235 -7.75 -22.81 11.94
C PRO A 235 -6.46 -22.02 12.17
N PHE A 236 -6.01 -21.24 11.19
CA PHE A 236 -4.84 -20.36 11.33
C PHE A 236 -5.24 -18.89 11.52
N LEU A 237 -6.47 -18.53 11.16
CA LEU A 237 -7.02 -17.19 11.31
C LEU A 237 -8.50 -17.27 11.64
N LYS A 238 -8.90 -16.63 12.75
CA LYS A 238 -10.29 -16.51 13.19
C LYS A 238 -10.71 -15.04 13.21
N PRO A 239 -11.27 -14.49 12.12
CA PRO A 239 -11.59 -13.06 12.04
C PRO A 239 -12.65 -12.60 13.04
N ASN A 240 -13.43 -13.51 13.63
CA ASN A 240 -14.43 -13.18 14.65
C ASN A 240 -13.89 -13.25 16.08
N ALA A 241 -12.67 -13.79 16.29
CA ALA A 241 -12.03 -13.80 17.60
C ALA A 241 -11.68 -12.37 18.07
N ASN A 242 -11.64 -12.19 19.38
CA ASN A 242 -11.25 -10.96 20.05
C ASN A 242 -9.73 -10.85 20.14
N VAL A 243 -9.23 -9.62 20.31
CA VAL A 243 -7.82 -9.41 20.65
C VAL A 243 -7.51 -10.09 21.98
N GLY A 244 -6.42 -10.87 22.02
CA GLY A 244 -6.01 -11.68 23.17
C GLY A 244 -6.54 -13.12 23.13
N ASP A 245 -7.54 -13.44 22.29
CA ASP A 245 -8.02 -14.81 22.16
C ASP A 245 -6.93 -15.73 21.61
N THR A 246 -6.84 -16.93 22.21
CA THR A 246 -5.86 -17.96 21.85
C THR A 246 -6.52 -19.26 21.45
N TRP A 247 -5.92 -19.98 20.50
CA TRP A 247 -6.29 -21.36 20.17
C TRP A 247 -5.07 -22.15 19.73
N GLU A 248 -5.15 -23.48 19.73
CA GLU A 248 -4.05 -24.34 19.33
C GLU A 248 -4.47 -25.41 18.31
N THR A 249 -3.48 -25.96 17.61
CA THR A 249 -3.66 -27.14 16.76
C THR A 249 -3.73 -28.40 17.62
N ALA A 250 -4.24 -29.49 17.04
CA ALA A 250 -3.89 -30.81 17.53
C ALA A 250 -2.36 -31.01 17.49
N GLU A 251 -1.83 -31.95 18.28
CA GLU A 251 -0.43 -32.35 18.19
C GLU A 251 -0.20 -32.94 16.78
N TYR A 252 0.71 -32.33 16.00
CA TYR A 252 0.89 -32.68 14.60
C TYR A 252 1.48 -34.08 14.45
N GLY A 253 2.65 -34.31 15.01
CA GLY A 253 3.37 -35.57 14.86
C GLY A 253 4.86 -35.42 15.15
N LYS A 254 5.61 -36.52 15.02
CA LYS A 254 7.05 -36.52 15.23
C LYS A 254 7.78 -35.76 14.12
N VAL A 255 8.41 -34.66 14.47
CA VAL A 255 9.24 -33.84 13.59
C VAL A 255 10.69 -33.86 14.07
N LYS A 256 11.63 -33.55 13.17
CA LYS A 256 13.05 -33.38 13.49
C LYS A 256 13.43 -31.91 13.31
N VAL A 257 14.23 -31.42 14.24
CA VAL A 257 14.84 -30.07 14.20
C VAL A 257 16.34 -30.23 14.37
N VAL A 258 17.10 -29.66 13.44
CA VAL A 258 18.57 -29.65 13.43
C VAL A 258 19.06 -28.21 13.61
N GLY A 259 19.70 -27.96 14.75
CA GLY A 259 20.47 -26.74 15.00
C GLY A 259 21.94 -26.93 14.64
N VAL A 260 22.74 -25.89 14.83
CA VAL A 260 24.20 -25.89 14.53
C VAL A 260 24.93 -27.04 15.22
N ASN A 261 24.55 -27.36 16.46
CA ASN A 261 25.18 -28.39 17.29
C ASN A 261 24.15 -29.34 17.95
N SER A 262 22.91 -29.38 17.47
CA SER A 262 21.85 -30.18 18.06
C SER A 262 20.96 -30.81 17.00
N SER A 263 20.42 -31.99 17.31
CA SER A 263 19.42 -32.67 16.49
C SER A 263 18.40 -33.28 17.44
N GLU A 264 17.20 -32.72 17.46
CA GLU A 264 16.12 -33.17 18.35
C GLU A 264 14.97 -33.76 17.52
N VAL A 265 14.37 -34.83 18.04
CA VAL A 265 13.13 -35.40 17.51
C VAL A 265 12.08 -35.31 18.59
N GLY A 266 10.86 -34.93 18.21
CA GLY A 266 9.79 -34.72 19.16
C GLY A 266 8.48 -34.33 18.51
N MET A 267 7.48 -34.06 19.34
CA MET A 267 6.16 -33.65 18.89
C MET A 267 6.07 -32.13 18.76
N ALA A 268 5.34 -31.66 17.75
CA ALA A 268 5.07 -30.24 17.55
C ALA A 268 3.57 -29.92 17.53
N LYS A 269 3.21 -28.72 17.97
CA LYS A 269 1.90 -28.09 17.78
C LYS A 269 2.07 -26.58 17.59
N ALA A 270 1.06 -25.88 17.08
CA ALA A 270 1.08 -24.42 17.02
C ALA A 270 0.02 -23.82 17.94
N VAL A 271 0.36 -22.70 18.57
CA VAL A 271 -0.54 -21.86 19.37
C VAL A 271 -0.67 -20.52 18.66
N PHE A 272 -1.89 -20.05 18.48
CA PHE A 272 -2.22 -18.80 17.81
C PHE A 272 -2.80 -17.79 18.79
N THR A 273 -2.58 -16.50 18.55
CA THR A 273 -3.14 -15.41 19.35
C THR A 273 -3.46 -14.21 18.46
N ILE A 274 -4.65 -13.62 18.60
CA ILE A 274 -4.93 -12.32 17.98
C ILE A 274 -4.21 -11.23 18.76
N ILE A 275 -3.24 -10.55 18.13
CA ILE A 275 -2.46 -9.48 18.77
C ILE A 275 -3.10 -8.11 18.54
N THR A 276 -3.46 -7.81 17.29
CA THR A 276 -4.19 -6.60 16.93
C THR A 276 -5.20 -6.89 15.83
N LYS A 277 -6.23 -6.06 15.74
CA LYS A 277 -7.31 -6.21 14.76
C LYS A 277 -7.91 -4.87 14.41
N ASN A 278 -7.75 -4.44 13.16
CA ASN A 278 -8.41 -3.29 12.56
C ASN A 278 -8.27 -1.95 13.31
N THR A 279 -7.28 -1.84 14.19
CA THR A 279 -7.06 -0.64 15.01
C THR A 279 -5.95 0.25 14.48
N VAL A 280 -4.95 -0.32 13.80
CA VAL A 280 -3.79 0.40 13.28
C VAL A 280 -3.51 -0.10 11.86
N PRO A 281 -3.34 0.79 10.88
CA PRO A 281 -2.88 0.41 9.55
C PRO A 281 -1.49 -0.23 9.61
N TYR A 282 -1.22 -1.22 8.77
CA TYR A 282 0.08 -1.89 8.69
C TYR A 282 0.81 -1.49 7.41
N THR A 283 2.06 -1.05 7.53
CA THR A 283 2.87 -0.62 6.38
C THR A 283 3.99 -1.59 6.11
N ILE A 284 4.03 -2.14 4.90
CA ILE A 284 5.09 -3.05 4.43
C ILE A 284 5.41 -2.75 2.95
N GLY A 285 6.69 -2.79 2.58
CA GLY A 285 7.11 -2.50 1.21
C GLY A 285 6.71 -1.11 0.69
N GLY A 286 6.60 -0.12 1.59
CA GLY A 286 6.16 1.24 1.25
C GLY A 286 4.65 1.37 0.97
N LYS A 287 3.86 0.32 1.22
CA LYS A 287 2.40 0.34 1.08
C LYS A 287 1.72 0.13 2.43
N THR A 288 0.72 0.96 2.71
CA THR A 288 -0.11 0.88 3.91
C THR A 288 -1.40 0.11 3.62
N TYR A 289 -1.75 -0.77 4.54
CA TYR A 289 -2.95 -1.60 4.50
C TYR A 289 -3.82 -1.31 5.71
N ASP A 290 -5.09 -1.00 5.47
CA ASP A 290 -6.10 -0.89 6.52
C ASP A 290 -6.78 -2.24 6.77
N ASN A 291 -7.58 -2.32 7.84
CA ASN A 291 -8.31 -3.53 8.21
C ASN A 291 -7.39 -4.75 8.26
N VAL A 292 -6.39 -4.69 9.13
CA VAL A 292 -5.36 -5.73 9.28
C VAL A 292 -5.58 -6.49 10.58
N ILE A 293 -5.46 -7.82 10.52
CA ILE A 293 -5.40 -8.70 11.68
C ILE A 293 -3.97 -9.19 11.81
N ASN A 294 -3.35 -8.91 12.95
CA ASN A 294 -2.08 -9.51 13.34
C ASN A 294 -2.34 -10.75 14.21
N VAL A 295 -1.90 -11.89 13.72
CA VAL A 295 -1.97 -13.17 14.43
C VAL A 295 -0.56 -13.63 14.78
N LYS A 296 -0.27 -13.75 16.07
CA LYS A 296 0.94 -14.43 16.53
C LYS A 296 0.74 -15.93 16.40
N ARG A 297 1.79 -16.64 15.98
CA ARG A 297 1.91 -18.10 16.01
C ARG A 297 3.17 -18.46 16.80
N ASP A 298 3.02 -19.32 17.79
CA ASP A 298 4.12 -19.97 18.51
C ASP A 298 4.13 -21.45 18.11
N ILE A 299 5.22 -21.90 17.50
CA ILE A 299 5.47 -23.32 17.29
C ILE A 299 5.99 -23.89 18.60
N MET A 300 5.20 -24.74 19.24
CA MET A 300 5.55 -25.45 20.46
C MET A 300 6.16 -26.80 20.08
N PHE A 301 7.33 -27.12 20.64
CA PHE A 301 8.01 -28.38 20.42
C PHE A 301 8.32 -29.07 21.75
N LYS A 302 8.09 -30.38 21.79
CA LYS A 302 8.36 -31.26 22.92
C LYS A 302 9.28 -32.37 22.43
N PRO A 303 10.61 -32.33 22.74
CA PRO A 303 11.49 -33.45 22.41
C PRO A 303 11.01 -34.73 23.11
N ASP A 304 11.33 -35.91 22.57
CA ASP A 304 10.79 -37.21 23.01
C ASP A 304 10.83 -37.43 24.55
N ASN A 305 11.83 -36.87 25.25
CA ASN A 305 12.01 -36.97 26.70
C ASN A 305 11.96 -35.60 27.42
N GLY A 306 11.32 -34.60 26.83
CA GLY A 306 11.26 -33.25 27.40
C GLY A 306 9.84 -32.71 27.56
N THR A 307 9.78 -31.43 27.93
CA THR A 307 8.54 -30.67 28.03
C THR A 307 8.38 -29.75 26.84
N TYR A 308 7.15 -29.29 26.59
CA TYR A 308 6.90 -28.28 25.58
C TYR A 308 7.68 -27.00 25.87
N ARG A 309 8.31 -26.47 24.82
CA ARG A 309 8.92 -25.14 24.77
C ARG A 309 8.56 -24.46 23.46
N VAL A 310 8.59 -23.13 23.43
CA VAL A 310 8.50 -22.39 22.18
C VAL A 310 9.77 -22.69 21.37
N LEU A 311 9.60 -23.23 20.17
CA LEU A 311 10.67 -23.44 19.20
C LEU A 311 10.91 -22.17 18.37
N LEU A 312 9.83 -21.58 17.86
CA LEU A 312 9.86 -20.39 17.03
C LEU A 312 8.55 -19.62 17.20
N SER A 313 8.66 -18.30 17.30
CA SER A 313 7.53 -17.38 17.29
C SER A 313 7.52 -16.56 16.01
N GLY A 314 6.33 -16.14 15.58
CA GLY A 314 6.18 -15.23 14.45
C GLY A 314 4.82 -14.56 14.43
N ASN A 315 4.70 -13.50 13.65
CA ASN A 315 3.47 -12.75 13.44
C ASN A 315 3.09 -12.80 11.96
N SER A 316 1.85 -13.17 11.66
CA SER A 316 1.27 -13.10 10.33
C SER A 316 0.23 -11.98 10.28
N TYR A 317 0.32 -11.13 9.27
CA TYR A 317 -0.54 -9.98 9.07
C TYR A 317 -1.44 -10.23 7.87
N TYR A 318 -2.75 -10.21 8.11
CA TYR A 318 -3.75 -10.45 7.09
C TYR A 318 -4.56 -9.18 6.85
N ALA A 319 -4.58 -8.67 5.63
CA ALA A 319 -5.37 -7.51 5.27
C ALA A 319 -6.59 -7.90 4.45
N LYS A 320 -7.73 -7.29 4.79
CA LYS A 320 -9.01 -7.55 4.14
C LYS A 320 -8.94 -7.22 2.65
N GLY A 321 -9.29 -8.19 1.79
CA GLY A 321 -9.21 -8.08 0.33
C GLY A 321 -7.81 -8.30 -0.25
N TYR A 322 -6.80 -8.54 0.58
CA TYR A 322 -5.41 -8.73 0.12
C TYR A 322 -4.81 -10.08 0.54
N GLY A 323 -5.30 -10.72 1.59
CA GLY A 323 -4.72 -11.97 2.08
C GLY A 323 -3.60 -11.74 3.10
N LEU A 324 -2.68 -12.69 3.17
CA LEU A 324 -1.43 -12.55 3.91
C LEU A 324 -0.60 -11.41 3.26
N ILE A 325 -0.35 -10.34 3.99
CA ILE A 325 0.45 -9.20 3.51
C ILE A 325 1.87 -9.21 4.06
N ASP A 326 2.08 -9.83 5.21
CA ASP A 326 3.40 -9.96 5.82
C ASP A 326 3.42 -11.12 6.81
N GLN A 327 4.58 -11.72 7.00
CA GLN A 327 4.82 -12.75 7.99
C GLN A 327 6.24 -12.62 8.49
N VAL A 328 6.41 -12.31 9.77
CA VAL A 328 7.72 -12.04 10.38
C VAL A 328 8.00 -13.07 11.46
N LEU A 329 9.05 -13.86 11.28
CA LEU A 329 9.46 -14.97 12.14
C LEU A 329 10.69 -14.59 12.95
N GLY A 330 10.78 -15.08 14.18
CA GLY A 330 11.89 -14.83 15.09
C GLY A 330 11.87 -13.41 15.66
N THR A 331 13.00 -13.03 16.25
CA THR A 331 13.21 -11.72 16.86
C THR A 331 14.51 -11.11 16.34
N SER A 332 14.55 -9.78 16.26
CA SER A 332 15.75 -9.05 15.86
C SER A 332 16.97 -9.49 16.70
N PRO A 333 18.15 -9.72 16.09
CA PRO A 333 18.48 -9.50 14.67
C PRO A 333 18.16 -10.68 13.74
N ASN A 334 17.71 -11.82 14.27
CA ASN A 334 17.52 -13.07 13.53
C ASN A 334 16.06 -13.21 13.05
N THR A 335 15.60 -12.23 12.27
CA THR A 335 14.25 -12.26 11.69
C THR A 335 14.27 -12.80 10.27
N GLN A 336 13.31 -13.67 9.95
CA GLN A 336 12.98 -14.04 8.57
C GLN A 336 11.57 -13.58 8.26
N ALA A 337 11.39 -12.83 7.18
CA ALA A 337 10.10 -12.36 6.74
C ALA A 337 9.71 -12.92 5.36
N VAL A 338 8.40 -13.10 5.17
CA VAL A 338 7.74 -13.35 3.89
C VAL A 338 6.72 -12.25 3.69
N SER A 339 7.08 -11.24 2.90
CA SER A 339 6.30 -10.01 2.77
C SER A 339 5.73 -9.87 1.37
N LEU A 340 4.53 -9.31 1.26
CA LEU A 340 3.89 -9.05 -0.02
C LEU A 340 4.68 -8.00 -0.80
N TYR A 341 5.21 -8.41 -1.95
CA TYR A 341 6.09 -7.59 -2.79
C TYR A 341 5.33 -6.75 -3.82
N LYS A 342 4.18 -7.24 -4.28
CA LYS A 342 3.32 -6.57 -5.26
C LYS A 342 1.86 -6.66 -4.86
N THR A 343 1.04 -5.73 -5.35
CA THR A 343 -0.42 -5.84 -5.20
C THR A 343 -0.89 -7.19 -5.79
N PRO A 344 -1.67 -7.98 -5.03
CA PRO A 344 -2.10 -9.28 -5.46
C PRO A 344 -3.24 -9.15 -6.48
N THR A 345 -3.36 -10.16 -7.33
CA THR A 345 -4.51 -10.32 -8.22
C THR A 345 -5.51 -11.20 -7.51
N ILE A 346 -6.67 -10.66 -7.11
CA ILE A 346 -7.73 -11.43 -6.46
C ILE A 346 -8.86 -11.64 -7.45
N LYS A 347 -9.38 -12.88 -7.51
CA LYS A 347 -10.51 -13.30 -8.35
C LYS A 347 -11.77 -13.50 -7.54
#